data_AF-A0A8C4Q3M0-F1
#
_entry.id   AF-A0A8C4Q3M0-F1
#
_cell.length_a   1.000
_cell.length_b   1.000
_cell.length_c   1.000
_cell.angle_alpha   90.00
_cell.angle_beta   90.00
_cell.angle_gamma   90.00
#
_symmetry.space_group_name_H-M   'P 1'
#
loop_
_entity.id
_entity.type
_entity.pdbx_description
1 polymer ?
#
loop_
_entity_poly.entity_id
_entity_poly.type
_entity_poly.pdbx_seq_one_letter_code
_entity_poly.pdbx_strand_id
1 'polypeptide(L)'
;MAVHAATHELVREVTSPNSTVRNQAMRSLRVLARAATSSVAEIMEPHKEVLQDMIPPNKHVLEHQPANVQIGLMEGNTFCTTLRPRLFSMDLNILEHKDFFSKEMKICASIINLLHVIPAAPQSFVKPLVDIVMKIESVMLIEAGSPFRDPLIKFLTRFP
;
A
#
# COMPACT_ATOMS: atom_id res chain seq x y z
N MET A 1 14.65 26.35 10.98
CA MET A 1 14.51 26.63 9.53
C MET A 1 15.16 25.57 8.66
N ALA A 2 16.47 25.28 8.76
CA ALA A 2 17.13 24.29 7.89
C ALA A 2 16.55 22.87 7.98
N VAL A 3 16.26 22.39 9.20
CA VAL A 3 15.69 21.04 9.41
C VAL A 3 14.29 20.91 8.81
N HIS A 4 13.43 21.92 8.94
CA HIS A 4 12.10 21.91 8.32
C HIS A 4 12.15 21.88 6.78
N ALA A 5 13.04 22.67 6.17
CA ALA A 5 13.22 22.65 4.72
C ALA A 5 13.75 21.29 4.24
N ALA A 6 14.69 20.69 4.97
CA ALA A 6 15.19 19.35 4.67
C ALA A 6 14.09 18.29 4.83
N THR A 7 13.32 18.33 5.91
CA THR A 7 12.20 17.42 6.13
C THR A 7 11.15 17.53 5.03
N HIS A 8 10.79 18.75 4.62
CA HIS A 8 9.86 18.97 3.51
C HIS A 8 10.31 18.26 2.22
N GLU A 9 11.57 18.44 1.81
CA GLU A 9 12.09 17.75 0.61
C GLU A 9 12.12 16.23 0.78
N LEU A 10 12.46 15.73 1.97
CA LEU A 10 12.43 14.29 2.23
C LEU A 10 11.00 13.73 2.16
N VAL A 11 9.99 14.47 2.65
CA VAL A 11 8.58 14.08 2.57
C VAL A 11 8.13 14.01 1.11
N ARG A 12 8.50 15.01 0.29
CA ARG A 12 8.19 15.03 -1.15
C ARG A 12 8.72 13.79 -1.90
N GLU A 13 9.88 13.28 -1.50
CA GLU A 13 10.53 12.14 -2.14
C GLU A 13 10.05 10.77 -1.64
N VAL A 14 9.11 10.70 -0.68
CA VAL A 14 8.54 9.43 -0.19
C VAL A 14 7.82 8.64 -1.29
N THR A 15 7.31 9.31 -2.32
CA THR A 15 6.64 8.69 -3.48
C THR A 15 7.51 8.70 -4.74
N SER A 16 8.80 9.05 -4.62
CA SER A 16 9.73 9.19 -5.76
C SER A 16 9.75 7.92 -6.64
N PRO A 17 9.78 8.03 -7.98
CA PRO A 17 9.88 6.87 -8.86
C PRO A 17 11.25 6.19 -8.80
N ASN A 18 12.28 6.87 -8.27
CA ASN A 18 13.61 6.28 -8.07
C ASN A 18 13.68 5.58 -6.71
N SER A 19 13.89 4.26 -6.72
CA SER A 19 13.94 3.43 -5.51
C SER A 19 15.03 3.87 -4.53
N THR A 20 16.20 4.30 -5.01
CA THR A 20 17.30 4.73 -4.15
C THR A 20 16.95 6.03 -3.43
N VAL A 21 16.40 7.00 -4.18
CA VAL A 21 15.96 8.28 -3.62
C VAL A 21 14.87 8.07 -2.58
N ARG A 22 13.83 7.30 -2.92
CA ARG A 22 12.71 6.97 -2.04
C ARG A 22 13.16 6.28 -0.75
N ASN A 23 13.95 5.22 -0.88
CA ASN A 23 14.45 4.46 0.27
C ASN A 23 15.32 5.32 1.18
N GLN A 24 16.20 6.15 0.58
CA GLN A 24 17.05 7.04 1.34
C GLN A 24 16.25 8.15 2.01
N ALA A 25 15.21 8.69 1.37
CA ALA A 25 14.31 9.66 1.97
C ALA A 25 13.60 9.10 3.20
N MET A 26 12.96 7.93 3.08
CA MET A 26 12.31 7.24 4.19
C MET A 26 13.30 6.89 5.32
N ARG A 27 14.53 6.48 4.98
CA ARG A 27 15.58 6.19 5.97
C ARG A 27 16.02 7.46 6.70
N SER A 28 16.25 8.55 5.98
CA SER A 28 16.63 9.84 6.55
C SER A 28 15.55 10.37 7.50
N LEU A 29 14.27 10.27 7.12
CA LEU A 29 13.14 10.62 8.00
C LEU A 29 13.16 9.82 9.31
N ARG A 30 13.45 8.51 9.25
CA ARG A 30 13.60 7.67 10.45
C ARG A 30 14.80 8.08 11.32
N VAL A 31 15.91 8.51 10.72
CA VAL A 31 17.09 9.00 11.47
C VAL A 31 16.79 10.34 12.13
N LEU A 32 16.13 11.26 11.41
CA LEU A 32 15.70 12.54 11.96
C LEU A 32 14.73 12.37 13.13
N ALA A 33 13.77 11.44 13.00
CA ALA A 33 12.83 11.07 14.07
C ALA A 33 13.54 10.65 15.35
N ARG A 34 14.53 9.77 15.22
CA ARG A 34 15.36 9.32 16.35
C ARG A 34 16.15 10.45 16.97
N ALA A 35 16.75 11.33 16.16
CA ALA A 35 17.53 12.46 16.64
C ALA A 35 16.66 13.52 17.35
N ALA A 36 15.43 13.73 16.89
CA ALA A 36 14.48 14.67 17.48
C ALA A 36 13.69 14.10 18.67
N THR A 37 13.87 12.80 18.99
CA THR A 37 13.05 12.09 19.99
C THR A 37 11.54 12.19 19.69
N SER A 38 11.18 12.13 18.40
CA SER A 38 9.80 12.17 17.92
C SER A 38 9.53 10.98 16.99
N SER A 39 8.27 10.66 16.78
CA SER A 39 7.87 9.71 15.76
C SER A 39 8.09 10.29 14.35
N VAL A 40 8.22 9.40 13.37
CA VAL A 40 8.30 9.80 11.96
C VAL A 40 7.05 10.57 11.54
N ALA A 41 5.87 10.15 12.02
CA ALA A 41 4.61 10.82 11.71
C ALA A 41 4.58 12.25 12.21
N GLU A 42 5.02 12.50 13.45
CA GLU A 42 5.07 13.86 14.03
C GLU A 42 6.01 14.79 13.25
N ILE A 43 7.14 14.27 12.75
CA ILE A 43 8.06 15.06 11.92
C ILE A 43 7.47 15.36 10.55
N MET A 44 6.70 14.43 9.98
CA MET A 44 6.10 14.58 8.66
C MET A 44 4.80 15.40 8.66
N GLU A 45 4.06 15.42 9.77
CA GLU A 45 2.74 16.06 9.89
C GLU A 45 2.72 17.52 9.38
N PRO A 46 3.72 18.38 9.69
CA PRO A 46 3.74 19.77 9.21
C PRO A 46 3.94 19.94 7.70
N HIS A 47 4.22 18.85 6.97
CA HIS A 47 4.52 18.83 5.54
C HIS A 47 3.63 17.83 4.79
N LYS A 48 2.56 17.36 5.43
CA LYS A 48 1.67 16.31 4.93
C LYS A 48 0.97 16.70 3.64
N GLU A 49 0.67 17.99 3.44
CA GLU A 49 -0.01 18.50 2.25
C GLU A 49 0.75 18.21 0.95
N VAL A 50 2.07 18.03 1.02
CA VAL A 50 2.92 17.67 -0.14
C VAL A 50 2.51 16.32 -0.72
N LEU A 51 1.96 15.43 0.11
CA LEU A 51 1.58 14.07 -0.28
C LEU A 51 0.08 13.90 -0.54
N GLN A 52 -0.78 14.89 -0.26
CA GLN A 52 -2.23 14.73 -0.26
C GLN A 52 -2.85 14.35 -1.62
N ASP A 53 -2.19 14.76 -2.72
CA ASP A 53 -2.62 14.43 -4.09
C ASP A 53 -2.13 13.05 -4.56
N MET A 54 -1.19 12.45 -3.82
CA MET A 54 -0.56 11.17 -4.12
C MET A 54 -0.97 10.06 -3.15
N ILE A 55 -1.29 10.40 -1.89
CA ILE A 55 -1.57 9.47 -0.80
C ILE A 55 -2.81 9.93 -0.01
N PRO A 56 -3.88 9.12 0.05
CA PRO A 56 -4.15 8.00 -0.86
C PRO A 56 -4.25 8.51 -2.33
N PRO A 57 -4.04 7.65 -3.35
CA PRO A 57 -4.06 8.11 -4.74
C PRO A 57 -5.42 8.68 -5.14
N ASN A 58 -5.51 10.01 -5.27
CA ASN A 58 -6.76 10.73 -5.50
C ASN A 58 -6.91 11.25 -6.94
N LYS A 59 -5.89 11.96 -7.44
CA LYS A 59 -5.95 12.59 -8.77
C LYS A 59 -5.32 11.75 -9.88
N HIS A 60 -4.41 10.86 -9.51
CA HIS A 60 -3.62 10.10 -10.46
C HIS A 60 -4.11 8.67 -10.49
N VAL A 61 -4.67 8.26 -11.63
CA VAL A 61 -5.04 6.87 -11.82
C VAL A 61 -3.76 6.03 -11.89
N LEU A 62 -3.54 5.19 -10.88
CA LEU A 62 -2.34 4.37 -10.73
C LEU A 62 -2.04 3.56 -12.00
N GLU A 63 -3.07 2.99 -12.62
CA GLU A 63 -2.95 2.09 -13.78
C GLU A 63 -2.36 2.74 -15.04
N HIS A 64 -2.49 4.06 -15.19
CA HIS A 64 -1.92 4.80 -16.32
C HIS A 64 -0.47 5.23 -16.11
N GLN A 65 0.06 5.05 -14.89
CA GLN A 65 1.42 5.44 -14.56
C GLN A 65 2.42 4.34 -14.96
N PRO A 66 3.67 4.70 -15.29
CA PRO A 66 4.73 3.72 -15.46
C PRO A 66 4.98 2.88 -14.20
N ALA A 67 5.46 1.65 -14.36
CA ALA A 67 5.62 0.70 -13.25
C ALA A 67 6.45 1.24 -12.07
N ASN A 68 7.52 2.00 -12.34
CA ASN A 68 8.35 2.61 -11.30
C ASN A 68 7.60 3.68 -10.47
N VAL A 69 6.70 4.43 -11.09
CA VAL A 69 5.82 5.40 -10.41
C VAL A 69 4.76 4.66 -9.61
N GLN A 70 4.16 3.60 -10.16
CA GLN A 70 3.19 2.78 -9.42
C GLN A 70 3.80 2.21 -8.14
N ILE A 71 5.00 1.64 -8.24
CA ILE A 71 5.76 1.14 -7.09
C ILE A 71 6.02 2.26 -6.07
N GLY A 72 6.45 3.44 -6.52
CA GLY A 72 6.69 4.59 -5.65
C GLY A 72 5.45 5.04 -4.87
N LEU A 73 4.30 5.12 -5.55
CA LEU A 73 3.02 5.47 -4.93
C LEU A 73 2.55 4.41 -3.92
N MET A 74 2.67 3.11 -4.27
CA MET A 74 2.25 2.02 -3.38
C MET A 74 3.14 1.88 -2.14
N GLU A 75 4.46 2.01 -2.31
CA GLU A 75 5.41 2.00 -1.18
C GLU A 75 5.24 3.25 -0.31
N GLY A 76 5.05 4.42 -0.91
CA GLY A 76 4.79 5.67 -0.18
C GLY A 76 3.49 5.60 0.61
N ASN A 77 2.41 5.11 0.01
CA ASN A 77 1.13 4.89 0.67
C ASN A 77 1.27 3.91 1.83
N THR A 78 1.95 2.77 1.62
CA THR A 78 2.23 1.78 2.67
C THR A 78 3.04 2.41 3.80
N PHE A 79 4.09 3.16 3.49
CA PHE A 79 4.92 3.82 4.47
C PHE A 79 4.07 4.74 5.36
N CYS A 80 3.29 5.64 4.77
CA CYS A 80 2.52 6.63 5.51
C CYS A 80 1.34 6.06 6.32
N THR A 81 0.70 5.01 5.82
CA THR A 81 -0.44 4.35 6.47
C THR A 81 -0.03 3.35 7.56
N THR A 82 1.23 2.92 7.59
CA THR A 82 1.78 2.00 8.60
C THR A 82 2.59 2.68 9.69
N LEU A 83 2.83 4.00 9.59
CA LEU A 83 3.40 4.79 10.68
C LEU A 83 2.55 4.69 11.95
N ARG A 84 3.20 4.95 13.09
CA ARG A 84 2.54 5.06 14.40
C ARG A 84 2.88 6.43 15.01
N PRO A 85 1.91 7.36 15.14
CA PRO A 85 0.54 7.30 14.59
C PRO A 85 0.50 7.25 13.06
N ARG A 86 -0.64 6.86 12.46
CA ARG A 86 -0.79 6.83 10.99
C ARG A 86 -0.82 8.26 10.46
N LEU A 87 -0.02 8.56 9.44
CA LEU A 87 0.00 9.88 8.82
C LEU A 87 -1.20 10.07 7.88
N PHE A 88 -1.53 9.02 7.12
CA PHE A 88 -2.71 8.98 6.25
C PHE A 88 -3.56 7.76 6.55
N SER A 89 -4.85 7.88 6.30
CA SER A 89 -5.83 6.80 6.40
C SER A 89 -6.72 6.83 5.16
N MET A 90 -7.15 5.65 4.72
CA MET A 90 -8.14 5.53 3.66
C MET A 90 -9.52 5.84 4.24
N ASP A 91 -10.25 6.74 3.57
CA ASP A 91 -11.63 7.07 3.91
C ASP A 91 -12.55 6.62 2.76
N LEU A 92 -13.36 5.60 3.01
CA LEU A 92 -14.26 5.01 2.01
C LEU A 92 -15.50 5.86 1.73
N ASN A 93 -15.70 6.98 2.44
CA ASN A 93 -16.71 7.98 2.10
C ASN A 93 -16.25 8.89 0.94
N ILE A 94 -14.95 8.94 0.67
CA ILE A 94 -14.36 9.66 -0.45
C ILE A 94 -14.40 8.76 -1.68
N LEU A 95 -14.99 9.25 -2.77
CA LEU A 95 -15.24 8.45 -3.98
C LEU A 95 -13.94 7.94 -4.60
N GLU A 96 -12.92 8.79 -4.67
CA GLU A 96 -11.60 8.49 -5.22
C GLU A 96 -10.91 7.36 -4.44
N HIS A 97 -10.97 7.41 -3.10
CA HIS A 97 -10.44 6.35 -2.24
C HIS A 97 -11.18 5.04 -2.43
N LYS A 98 -12.52 5.09 -2.54
CA LYS A 98 -13.35 3.91 -2.76
C LYS A 98 -13.06 3.27 -4.11
N ASP A 99 -12.91 4.07 -5.16
CA ASP A 99 -12.59 3.61 -6.51
C ASP A 99 -11.18 2.99 -6.55
N PHE A 100 -10.19 3.66 -5.94
CA PHE A 100 -8.85 3.11 -5.77
C PHE A 100 -8.89 1.75 -5.06
N PHE A 101 -9.53 1.67 -3.89
CA PHE A 101 -9.66 0.45 -3.11
C PHE A 101 -10.31 -0.70 -3.90
N SER A 102 -11.42 -0.42 -4.60
CA SER A 102 -12.14 -1.38 -5.43
C SER A 102 -11.26 -1.93 -6.57
N LYS A 103 -10.46 -1.07 -7.22
CA LYS A 103 -9.52 -1.49 -8.27
C LYS A 103 -8.43 -2.41 -7.71
N GLU A 104 -7.82 -2.04 -6.59
CA GLU A 104 -6.79 -2.88 -5.94
C GLU A 104 -7.34 -4.26 -5.54
N MET A 105 -8.57 -4.32 -5.00
CA MET A 105 -9.22 -5.60 -4.70
C MET A 105 -9.42 -6.48 -5.94
N LYS A 106 -9.82 -5.90 -7.08
CA LYS A 106 -9.99 -6.64 -8.34
C LYS A 106 -8.66 -7.16 -8.87
N ILE A 107 -7.58 -6.38 -8.76
CA ILE A 107 -6.22 -6.82 -9.13
C ILE A 107 -5.82 -8.02 -8.27
N CYS A 108 -5.94 -7.90 -6.94
CA CYS A 108 -5.65 -9.00 -6.01
C CYS A 108 -6.48 -10.25 -6.32
N ALA A 109 -7.79 -10.12 -6.53
CA ALA A 109 -8.65 -11.25 -6.90
C ALA A 109 -8.23 -11.91 -8.23
N SER A 110 -7.81 -11.10 -9.22
CA SER A 110 -7.32 -11.59 -10.51
C SER A 110 -5.99 -12.35 -10.36
N ILE A 111 -5.08 -11.88 -9.50
CA ILE A 111 -3.82 -12.57 -9.18
C ILE A 111 -4.11 -13.94 -8.54
N ILE A 112 -5.02 -14.00 -7.57
CA ILE A 112 -5.44 -15.27 -6.96
C ILE A 112 -6.04 -16.19 -8.02
N ASN A 113 -6.86 -15.62 -8.91
CA ASN A 113 -7.46 -16.37 -10.00
C ASN A 113 -6.41 -16.89 -11.00
N LEU A 114 -5.23 -16.27 -11.16
CA LEU A 114 -4.18 -16.85 -12.01
C LEU A 114 -3.59 -18.15 -11.43
N LEU A 115 -3.59 -18.32 -10.11
CA LEU A 115 -2.97 -19.49 -9.47
C LEU A 115 -3.63 -20.81 -9.86
N HIS A 116 -4.95 -20.83 -10.13
CA HIS A 116 -5.61 -22.04 -10.61
C HIS A 116 -5.29 -22.35 -12.08
N VAL A 117 -4.99 -21.32 -12.89
CA VAL A 117 -4.69 -21.45 -14.33
C VAL A 117 -3.26 -21.93 -14.57
N ILE A 118 -2.32 -21.64 -13.66
CA ILE A 118 -0.90 -22.00 -13.83
C ILE A 118 -0.68 -23.50 -13.54
N PRO A 119 -0.41 -24.37 -14.54
CA PRO A 119 -0.34 -25.82 -14.34
C PRO A 119 0.82 -26.28 -13.45
N ALA A 120 1.82 -25.43 -13.22
CA ALA A 120 2.94 -25.71 -12.31
C ALA A 120 2.78 -25.03 -10.93
N ALA A 121 1.61 -24.44 -10.62
CA ALA A 121 1.40 -23.77 -9.34
C ALA A 121 1.67 -24.72 -8.17
N PRO A 122 2.61 -24.39 -7.27
CA PRO A 122 2.96 -25.23 -6.13
C PRO A 122 1.82 -25.36 -5.12
N GLN A 123 1.55 -26.59 -4.66
CA GLN A 123 0.66 -26.85 -3.51
C GLN A 123 1.12 -26.15 -2.23
N SER A 124 2.42 -25.82 -2.11
CA SER A 124 2.98 -25.09 -0.97
C SER A 124 2.41 -23.68 -0.80
N PHE A 125 1.77 -23.10 -1.83
CA PHE A 125 1.10 -21.80 -1.73
C PHE A 125 -0.29 -21.87 -1.09
N VAL A 126 -0.90 -23.05 -0.99
CA VAL A 126 -2.26 -23.22 -0.45
C VAL A 126 -2.38 -22.61 0.94
N LYS A 127 -1.56 -23.06 1.89
CA LYS A 127 -1.63 -22.57 3.27
C LYS A 127 -1.33 -21.07 3.41
N PRO A 128 -0.22 -20.53 2.85
CA PRO A 128 0.05 -19.09 2.88
C PRO A 128 -1.07 -18.24 2.28
N LEU A 129 -1.68 -18.70 1.18
CA LEU A 129 -2.73 -17.98 0.50
C LEU A 129 -4.03 -17.92 1.33
N VAL A 130 -4.44 -19.05 1.90
CA VAL A 130 -5.60 -19.11 2.80
C VAL A 130 -5.38 -18.21 4.03
N ASP A 131 -4.21 -18.29 4.66
CA ASP A 131 -3.87 -17.49 5.83
C ASP A 131 -3.93 -15.98 5.52
N ILE A 132 -3.45 -15.57 4.33
CA ILE A 132 -3.51 -14.17 3.86
C ILE A 132 -4.96 -13.73 3.59
N VAL A 133 -5.75 -14.53 2.86
CA VAL A 133 -7.15 -14.17 2.55
C VAL A 133 -7.98 -14.04 3.83
N MET A 134 -7.86 -14.99 4.76
CA MET A 134 -8.55 -14.94 6.06
C MET A 134 -8.16 -13.70 6.86
N LYS A 135 -6.87 -13.36 6.88
CA LYS A 135 -6.38 -12.16 7.56
C LYS A 135 -6.94 -10.88 6.92
N ILE A 136 -6.99 -10.80 5.60
CA ILE A 136 -7.55 -9.65 4.89
C ILE A 136 -9.04 -9.52 5.16
N GLU A 137 -9.82 -10.60 5.04
CA GLU A 137 -11.27 -10.60 5.32
C GLU A 137 -11.58 -10.15 6.75
N SER A 138 -10.80 -10.62 7.73
CA SER A 138 -10.92 -10.20 9.14
C SER A 138 -10.59 -8.73 9.36
N VAL A 139 -9.50 -8.23 8.77
CA VAL A 139 -9.10 -6.81 8.91
C VAL A 139 -10.07 -5.86 8.20
N MET A 140 -10.64 -6.30 7.09
CA MET A 140 -11.57 -5.51 6.29
C MET A 140 -13.02 -5.64 6.74
N LEU A 141 -13.31 -6.56 7.69
CA LEU A 141 -14.66 -6.89 8.13
C LEU A 141 -15.58 -7.31 6.97
N ILE A 142 -15.05 -8.10 6.02
CA ILE A 142 -15.76 -8.60 4.84
C ILE A 142 -16.03 -10.09 5.03
N GLU A 143 -17.24 -10.44 5.48
CA GLU A 143 -17.63 -11.84 5.71
C GLU A 143 -18.42 -12.44 4.53
N ALA A 144 -19.41 -11.72 4.00
CA ALA A 144 -20.20 -12.12 2.82
C ALA A 144 -19.87 -11.22 1.63
N GLY A 145 -19.55 -11.81 0.47
CA GLY A 145 -19.24 -11.05 -0.76
C GLY A 145 -17.76 -10.71 -0.97
N SER A 146 -16.83 -11.40 -0.29
CA SER A 146 -15.40 -11.25 -0.55
C SER A 146 -15.05 -11.58 -2.00
N PRO A 147 -14.36 -10.67 -2.74
CA PRO A 147 -13.96 -10.93 -4.12
C PRO A 147 -12.84 -11.99 -4.22
N PHE A 148 -12.25 -12.39 -3.10
CA PHE A 148 -11.14 -13.36 -3.06
C PHE A 148 -11.63 -14.80 -2.91
N ARG A 149 -12.87 -15.02 -2.48
CA ARG A 149 -13.39 -16.34 -2.11
C ARG A 149 -13.55 -17.27 -3.33
N ASP A 150 -14.17 -16.82 -4.40
CA ASP A 150 -14.33 -17.63 -5.62
C ASP A 150 -12.99 -18.00 -6.26
N PRO A 151 -12.04 -17.05 -6.46
CA PRO A 151 -10.69 -17.39 -6.93
C PRO A 151 -9.97 -18.39 -6.03
N LEU A 152 -10.10 -18.24 -4.70
CA LEU A 152 -9.45 -19.13 -3.74
C LEU A 152 -10.03 -20.54 -3.83
N ILE A 153 -11.35 -20.71 -3.84
CA ILE A 153 -12.00 -22.02 -3.95
C ILE A 153 -11.54 -22.74 -5.22
N LYS A 154 -11.50 -22.05 -6.37
CA LYS A 154 -11.01 -22.63 -7.64
C LYS A 154 -9.57 -23.14 -7.56
N PHE A 155 -8.71 -22.47 -6.79
CA PHE A 155 -7.34 -22.93 -6.58
C PHE A 155 -7.30 -24.15 -5.64
N LEU A 156 -8.10 -24.14 -4.58
CA LEU A 156 -8.15 -25.24 -3.60
C LEU A 156 -8.72 -26.54 -4.20
N THR A 157 -9.71 -26.47 -5.09
CA THR A 157 -10.29 -27.68 -5.72
C THR A 157 -9.30 -28.48 -6.57
N ARG A 158 -8.15 -27.90 -6.91
CA ARG A 158 -7.07 -28.59 -7.61
C ARG A 158 -6.20 -29.46 -6.68
N PHE A 159 -6.21 -29.18 -5.38
CA PHE A 159 -5.39 -29.85 -4.37
C PHE A 159 -6.29 -30.36 -3.24
N PRO A 160 -6.95 -31.52 -3.42
CA PRO A 160 -7.82 -32.13 -2.41
C PRO A 160 -7.05 -32.62 -1.17
#